data_AF-A0A371IQW1-F1
#
_entry.id   AF-A0A371IQW1-F1
#
_cell.length_a   1.000
_cell.length_b   1.000
_cell.length_c   1.000
_cell.angle_alpha   90.00
_cell.angle_beta   90.00
_cell.angle_gamma   90.00
#
_symmetry.space_group_name_H-M   'P 1'
#
loop_
_entity.id
_entity.type
_entity.pdbx_description
1 polymer ?
#
loop_
_entity_poly.entity_id
_entity_poly.type
_entity_poly.pdbx_seq_one_letter_code
_entity_poly.pdbx_strand_id
1 'polypeptide(L)'
;MKSNITVKQNQIDEIYNNSKFHVTTMLGKITIVVMELPCGFTLVESSACVDPTNYDENVGADICKSRFKDRLWYLEGYMLQNKVGKLK
;
A
#
# COMPACT_ATOMS: atom_id res chain seq x y z
N MET A 1 -15.29 26.67 -11.38
CA MET A 1 -14.08 25.99 -11.92
C MET A 1 -13.47 25.19 -10.79
N LYS A 2 -13.16 23.89 -10.97
CA LYS A 2 -12.55 23.06 -9.91
C LYS A 2 -11.04 23.31 -9.84
N SER A 3 -10.46 23.25 -8.64
CA SER A 3 -9.01 23.35 -8.44
C SER A 3 -8.28 22.15 -9.08
N ASN A 4 -7.07 22.37 -9.59
CA ASN A 4 -6.21 21.32 -10.14
C ASN A 4 -5.28 20.66 -9.10
N ILE A 5 -5.39 21.07 -7.82
CA ILE A 5 -4.61 20.50 -6.72
C ILE A 5 -5.29 19.19 -6.29
N THR A 6 -4.79 18.07 -6.81
CA THR A 6 -5.34 16.74 -6.51
C THR A 6 -4.31 15.66 -6.83
N VAL A 7 -4.37 14.56 -6.09
CA VAL A 7 -3.67 13.31 -6.43
C VAL A 7 -4.53 12.56 -7.44
N LYS A 8 -3.91 12.01 -8.48
CA LYS A 8 -4.64 11.33 -9.57
C LYS A 8 -4.48 9.82 -9.47
N GLN A 9 -5.51 9.09 -9.91
CA GLN A 9 -5.49 7.62 -9.92
C GLN A 9 -4.31 7.06 -10.73
N ASN A 10 -4.00 7.64 -11.90
CA ASN A 10 -2.90 7.16 -12.73
C ASN A 10 -1.52 7.27 -12.05
N GLN A 11 -1.32 8.28 -11.19
CA GLN A 11 -0.10 8.42 -10.38
C GLN A 11 -0.01 7.30 -9.33
N ILE A 12 -1.12 6.97 -8.67
CA ILE A 12 -1.18 5.87 -7.70
C ILE A 12 -0.91 4.54 -8.40
N ASP A 13 -1.53 4.31 -9.56
CA ASP A 13 -1.35 3.10 -10.34
C ASP A 13 0.10 2.96 -10.84
N GLU A 14 0.72 4.05 -11.28
CA GLU A 14 2.13 4.07 -11.72
C GLU A 14 3.08 3.72 -10.56
N ILE A 15 2.89 4.30 -9.38
CA ILE A 15 3.69 3.96 -8.20
C ILE A 15 3.50 2.49 -7.83
N TYR A 16 2.25 2.03 -7.77
CA TYR A 16 1.91 0.66 -7.41
C TYR A 16 2.50 -0.37 -8.39
N ASN A 17 2.34 -0.15 -9.70
CA ASN A 17 2.79 -1.07 -10.74
C ASN A 17 4.32 -1.15 -10.84
N ASN A 18 5.03 -0.08 -10.45
CA ASN A 18 6.50 -0.06 -10.41
C ASN A 18 7.06 -0.45 -9.03
N SER A 19 6.21 -0.80 -8.07
CA SER A 19 6.65 -1.26 -6.74
C SER A 19 7.01 -2.75 -6.78
N LYS A 20 7.95 -3.16 -5.92
CA LYS A 20 8.29 -4.57 -5.70
C LYS A 20 7.50 -5.11 -4.52
N PHE A 21 7.04 -6.35 -4.63
CA PHE A 21 6.29 -7.02 -3.58
C PHE A 21 7.05 -8.24 -3.08
N HIS A 22 7.12 -8.38 -1.77
CA HIS A 22 7.63 -9.58 -1.09
C HIS A 22 6.53 -10.13 -0.20
N VAL A 23 6.16 -11.38 -0.41
CA VAL A 23 5.13 -12.08 0.36
C VAL A 23 5.80 -13.15 1.20
N THR A 24 5.41 -13.27 2.47
CA THR A 24 5.87 -14.36 3.33
C THR A 24 4.74 -14.83 4.24
N THR A 25 4.70 -16.14 4.45
CA THR A 25 3.86 -16.76 5.49
C THR A 25 4.62 -16.83 6.81
N MET A 26 4.00 -16.39 7.90
CA MET A 26 4.50 -16.48 9.28
C MET A 26 3.54 -17.28 10.16
N LEU A 27 4.10 -18.05 11.09
CA LEU A 27 3.33 -18.86 12.06
C LEU A 27 2.29 -19.78 11.40
N GLY A 28 2.52 -20.18 10.15
CA GLY A 28 1.64 -21.05 9.36
C GLY A 28 0.27 -20.48 9.00
N LYS A 29 -0.01 -19.21 9.31
CA LYS A 29 -1.36 -18.63 9.15
C LYS A 29 -1.42 -17.11 8.97
N ILE A 30 -0.27 -16.45 8.87
CA ILE A 30 -0.16 -14.99 8.75
C ILE A 30 0.55 -14.67 7.44
N THR A 31 -0.14 -14.05 6.51
CA THR A 31 0.50 -13.46 5.33
C THR A 31 1.02 -12.09 5.70
N ILE A 32 2.32 -11.87 5.51
CA ILE A 32 2.96 -10.55 5.58
C ILE A 32 3.34 -10.18 4.15
N VAL A 33 2.97 -8.98 3.73
CA VAL A 33 3.38 -8.42 2.45
C VAL A 33 4.18 -7.15 2.70
N VAL A 34 5.32 -7.06 2.03
CA VAL A 34 6.18 -5.89 2.00
C VAL A 34 6.13 -5.32 0.59
N MET A 35 5.83 -4.03 0.47
CA MET A 35 5.86 -3.28 -0.79
C MET A 35 7.00 -2.26 -0.73
N GLU A 36 8.00 -2.41 -1.59
CA GLU A 36 9.07 -1.44 -1.80
C GLU A 36 8.66 -0.49 -2.94
N LEU A 37 8.46 0.78 -2.60
CA LEU A 37 8.11 1.82 -3.57
C LEU A 37 9.32 2.15 -4.47
N PRO A 38 9.10 2.71 -5.68
CA PRO A 38 10.19 3.12 -6.57
C PRO A 38 11.20 4.10 -5.94
N CYS A 39 10.77 4.88 -4.95
CA CYS A 39 11.63 5.80 -4.20
C CYS A 39 12.47 5.13 -3.08
N GLY A 40 12.33 3.81 -2.89
CA GLY A 40 13.00 3.04 -1.84
C GLY A 40 12.28 3.05 -0.49
N PHE A 41 11.16 3.76 -0.34
CA PHE A 41 10.36 3.70 0.88
C PHE A 41 9.57 2.38 0.95
N THR A 42 9.47 1.79 2.14
CA THR A 42 8.87 0.47 2.32
C THR A 42 7.58 0.54 3.12
N LEU A 43 6.55 -0.14 2.62
CA LEU A 43 5.28 -0.35 3.32
C LEU A 43 5.15 -1.82 3.69
N VAL A 44 4.58 -2.09 4.86
CA VAL A 44 4.33 -3.45 5.35
C VAL A 44 2.86 -3.58 5.75
N GLU A 45 2.21 -4.61 5.24
CA GLU A 45 0.85 -5.00 5.58
C GLU A 45 0.82 -6.47 5.99
N SER A 46 -0.20 -6.87 6.75
CA SER A 46 -0.40 -8.27 7.10
C SER A 46 -1.86 -8.65 7.23
N SER A 47 -2.14 -9.94 7.03
CA SER A 47 -3.43 -10.57 7.25
C SER A 47 -3.21 -11.91 7.94
N ALA A 48 -3.97 -12.17 9.01
CA ALA A 48 -3.90 -13.42 9.76
C ALA A 48 -5.27 -14.10 9.75
N CYS A 49 -5.29 -15.43 9.68
CA CYS A 49 -6.49 -16.22 9.95
C CYS A 49 -6.46 -16.83 11.35
N VAL A 50 -7.65 -17.13 11.89
CA VAL A 50 -7.79 -17.73 13.23
C VAL A 50 -7.35 -19.19 13.19
N ASP A 51 -7.89 -19.95 12.23
CA ASP A 51 -7.64 -21.36 12.02
C ASP A 51 -6.71 -21.58 10.80
N PRO A 52 -5.53 -22.20 10.97
CA PRO A 52 -4.60 -22.51 9.88
C PRO A 52 -5.21 -23.33 8.74
N THR A 53 -6.24 -24.14 9.01
CA THR A 53 -6.89 -24.95 7.96
C THR A 53 -7.63 -24.10 6.92
N ASN A 54 -8.00 -22.86 7.29
CA ASN A 54 -8.63 -21.88 6.41
C ASN A 54 -7.61 -20.88 5.83
N TYR A 55 -6.31 -21.13 6.00
CA TYR A 55 -5.27 -20.24 5.51
C TYR A 55 -5.14 -20.31 3.99
N ASP A 56 -5.14 -19.14 3.35
CA ASP A 56 -4.82 -18.97 1.94
C ASP A 56 -3.93 -17.73 1.77
N GLU A 57 -2.68 -17.96 1.31
CA GLU A 57 -1.70 -16.90 1.11
C GLU A 57 -2.16 -15.88 0.07
N ASN A 58 -2.84 -16.32 -0.99
CA ASN A 58 -3.31 -15.44 -2.08
C ASN A 58 -4.41 -14.50 -1.58
N VAL A 59 -5.38 -15.03 -0.82
CA VAL A 59 -6.44 -14.23 -0.20
C VAL A 59 -5.83 -13.20 0.74
N GLY A 60 -4.87 -13.62 1.57
CA GLY A 60 -4.18 -12.71 2.47
C GLY A 60 -3.38 -11.63 1.74
N ALA A 61 -2.69 -12.00 0.66
CA ALA A 61 -1.93 -11.08 -0.16
C ALA A 61 -2.84 -10.06 -0.86
N ASP A 62 -4.00 -10.47 -1.36
CA ASP A 62 -4.95 -9.57 -2.02
C ASP A 62 -5.58 -8.57 -1.04
N ILE A 63 -5.86 -9.00 0.20
CA ILE A 63 -6.24 -8.09 1.29
C ILE A 63 -5.14 -7.04 1.50
N CYS A 64 -3.87 -7.45 1.62
CA CYS A 64 -2.75 -6.54 1.80
C CYS A 64 -2.59 -5.57 0.61
N LYS A 65 -2.75 -6.06 -0.63
CA LYS A 65 -2.70 -5.26 -1.86
C LYS A 65 -3.74 -4.14 -1.88
N SER A 66 -4.97 -4.42 -1.43
CA SER A 66 -6.00 -3.38 -1.33
C SER A 66 -5.58 -2.24 -0.39
N ARG A 67 -5.04 -2.59 0.78
CA ARG A 67 -4.58 -1.62 1.80
C ARG A 67 -3.38 -0.80 1.33
N PHE A 68 -2.49 -1.36 0.52
CA PHE A 68 -1.39 -0.59 -0.06
C PHE A 68 -1.88 0.55 -0.93
N LYS A 69 -2.95 0.36 -1.71
CA LYS A 69 -3.52 1.45 -2.52
C LYS A 69 -4.02 2.59 -1.64
N ASP A 70 -4.71 2.27 -0.54
CA ASP A 70 -5.17 3.27 0.42
C ASP A 70 -4.00 4.03 1.07
N ARG A 71 -2.92 3.31 1.39
CA ARG A 71 -1.70 3.93 1.95
C ARG A 71 -0.98 4.81 0.94
N LEU A 72 -0.94 4.44 -0.33
CA LEU A 72 -0.40 5.30 -1.39
C LEU A 72 -1.20 6.60 -1.50
N TRP A 73 -2.53 6.52 -1.50
CA TRP A 73 -3.40 7.71 -1.48
C TRP A 73 -3.11 8.60 -0.28
N TYR A 74 -2.95 8.02 0.90
CA TYR A 74 -2.60 8.75 2.12
C TYR A 74 -1.25 9.47 2.01
N LEU A 75 -0.21 8.77 1.55
CA LEU A 75 1.13 9.33 1.41
C LEU A 75 1.22 10.42 0.35
N GLU A 76 0.64 10.19 -0.83
CA GLU A 76 0.65 11.17 -1.92
C GLU A 76 -0.21 12.40 -1.56
N GLY A 77 -1.31 12.21 -0.83
CA GLY A 77 -2.13 13.29 -0.30
C GLY A 77 -1.35 14.14 0.71
N TYR A 78 -0.65 13.50 1.65
CA TYR A 78 0.23 14.16 2.61
C TYR A 78 1.37 14.92 1.91
N MET A 79 2.04 14.29 0.94
CA MET A 79 3.11 14.93 0.18
C MET A 79 2.60 16.14 -0.62
N LEU A 80 1.42 16.03 -1.23
CA LEU A 80 0.78 17.15 -1.92
C LEU A 80 0.47 18.28 -0.95
N GLN A 81 -0.10 17.99 0.22
CA GLN A 81 -0.41 18.97 1.25
C GLN A 81 0.86 19.68 1.74
N ASN A 82 1.99 19.00 1.88
CA ASN A 82 3.27 19.62 2.23
C ASN A 82 3.85 20.50 1.11
N LYS A 83 3.59 20.16 -0.16
CA LYS A 83 4.06 20.96 -1.31
C LYS A 83 3.26 22.25 -1.47
N VAL A 84 1.95 22.21 -1.22
CA VAL A 84 1.05 23.37 -1.39
C VAL A 84 0.82 24.15 -0.10
N GLY A 85 0.91 23.47 1.05
CA GLY A 85 0.81 24.06 2.36
C GLY A 85 2.14 24.69 2.76
N LYS A 86 2.08 25.90 3.30
CA LYS A 86 3.22 26.47 4.01
C LYS A 86 3.29 25.74 5.36
N LEU A 87 4.29 24.89 5.56
CA LEU A 87 4.73 24.54 6.91
C LEU A 87 4.91 25.88 7.65
N LYS A 88 4.07 26.14 8.65
CA LYS A 88 4.21 27.32 9.52
C LYS A 88 5.29 27.05 10.55
#